data_AF-A0A4P7YYD2-F1
#
_entry.id   AF-A0A4P7YYD2-F1
#
_cell.length_a   1.000
_cell.length_b   1.000
_cell.length_c   1.000
_cell.angle_alpha   90.00
_cell.angle_beta   90.00
_cell.angle_gamma   90.00
#
_symmetry.space_group_name_H-M   'P 1'
#
loop_
_entity.id
_entity.type
_entity.pdbx_description
1 polymer ?
#
loop_
_entity_poly.entity_id
_entity_poly.type
_entity_poly.pdbx_seq_one_letter_code
_entity_poly.pdbx_strand_id
1 'polypeptide(L)'
;MIPWNWAPNGYQLCQGQTINIQQYEALYSLMGTVFGGNGSTNFMLPNLQGRAPVGTGRAPSGTTYTLAAFGGAELTTLSVNNMPVHNHAASFTPVLGQQIVTIPGTTGNLGVTASLPVGTGNAGSASPSAGNNYLNGVSGNVSINATTSRTVAFTGPFTSTEPAAGASLPATTSVTGTPSTPASTVTINAVTNGSVAVGQNGASSPFSTMQPFLAMSFIIAMNGLYPDRP
;
A
#
# COMPACT_ATOMS: atom_id res chain seq x y z
N MET A 1 17.63 29.15 -46.61
CA MET A 1 17.66 27.67 -46.52
C MET A 1 17.87 27.13 -47.92
N ILE A 2 18.63 26.05 -48.06
CA ILE A 2 18.93 25.42 -49.35
C ILE A 2 18.86 23.89 -49.21
N PRO A 3 18.49 23.16 -50.27
CA PRO A 3 18.35 21.70 -50.23
C PRO A 3 19.68 20.93 -50.41
N TRP A 4 20.81 21.61 -50.60
CA TRP A 4 22.11 20.99 -50.86
C TRP A 4 23.10 21.20 -49.70
N ASN A 5 24.19 20.45 -49.69
CA ASN A 5 25.18 20.40 -48.59
C ASN A 5 26.38 21.34 -48.78
N TRP A 6 26.31 22.32 -49.69
CA TRP A 6 27.37 23.28 -49.97
C TRP A 6 26.79 24.69 -50.10
N ALA A 7 27.57 25.71 -49.73
CA ALA A 7 27.19 27.11 -49.87
C ALA A 7 27.68 27.69 -51.22
N PRO A 8 26.84 28.40 -51.98
CA PRO A 8 27.28 29.15 -53.15
C PRO A 8 28.31 30.23 -52.82
N ASN A 9 29.03 30.72 -53.84
CA ASN A 9 29.97 31.83 -53.67
C ASN A 9 29.30 33.05 -53.00
N GLY A 10 30.01 33.64 -52.05
CA GLY A 10 29.48 34.74 -51.24
C GLY A 10 28.57 34.30 -50.08
N TYR A 11 28.39 33.00 -49.85
CA TYR A 11 27.65 32.45 -48.72
C TYR A 11 28.48 31.42 -47.95
N GLN A 12 28.12 31.17 -46.70
CA GLN A 12 28.68 30.12 -45.88
C GLN A 12 27.58 29.35 -45.15
N LEU A 13 27.78 28.06 -44.89
CA LEU A 13 26.84 27.24 -44.11
C LEU A 13 26.77 27.74 -42.66
N CYS A 14 25.61 27.67 -42.01
CA CYS A 14 25.47 28.03 -40.59
C CYS A 14 25.82 26.84 -39.67
N GLN A 15 27.10 26.49 -39.59
CA GLN A 15 27.62 25.36 -38.82
C GLN A 15 28.62 25.79 -37.72
N GLY A 16 28.58 27.05 -37.29
CA GLY A 16 29.46 27.55 -36.23
C GLY A 16 30.90 27.84 -36.64
N GLN A 17 31.16 28.05 -37.94
CA GLN A 17 32.51 28.33 -38.44
C GLN A 17 33.07 29.63 -37.85
N THR A 18 34.37 29.62 -37.56
CA THR A 18 35.12 30.82 -37.18
C THR A 18 35.56 31.58 -38.44
N ILE A 19 35.26 32.87 -38.49
CA ILE A 19 35.48 33.75 -39.63
C ILE A 19 36.42 34.89 -39.23
N ASN A 20 37.37 35.21 -40.12
CA ASN A 20 38.27 36.34 -39.93
C ASN A 20 37.53 37.67 -40.15
N ILE A 21 37.63 38.59 -39.18
CA ILE A 21 37.00 39.91 -39.26
C ILE A 21 37.52 40.71 -40.46
N GLN A 22 38.83 40.69 -40.72
CA GLN A 22 39.46 41.49 -41.80
C GLN A 22 38.96 41.11 -43.19
N GLN A 23 38.47 39.89 -43.37
CA GLN A 23 37.91 39.43 -44.65
C GLN A 23 36.43 39.79 -44.81
N TYR A 24 35.71 39.99 -43.70
CA TYR A 24 34.26 40.11 -43.67
C TYR A 24 33.80 41.18 -42.67
N GLU A 25 34.42 42.36 -42.74
CA GLU A 25 34.21 43.47 -41.80
C GLU A 25 32.75 43.94 -41.76
N ALA A 26 32.09 44.00 -42.92
CA ALA A 26 30.69 44.41 -43.02
C ALA A 26 29.70 43.41 -42.38
N LEU A 27 30.03 42.10 -42.42
CA LEU A 27 29.22 41.11 -41.71
C LEU A 27 29.49 41.18 -40.19
N TYR A 28 30.75 41.38 -39.81
CA TYR A 28 31.12 41.55 -38.41
C TYR A 28 30.46 42.80 -37.79
N SER A 29 30.39 43.92 -38.51
CA SER A 29 29.73 45.13 -38.00
C SER A 29 28.24 44.88 -37.70
N LEU A 30 27.58 43.98 -38.44
CA LEU A 30 26.17 43.60 -38.23
C LEU A 30 25.96 42.45 -37.23
N MET A 31 26.93 41.58 -36.98
CA MET A 31 26.73 40.41 -36.10
C MET A 31 27.52 40.49 -34.80
N GLY A 32 28.65 41.21 -34.79
CA GLY A 32 29.61 41.21 -33.69
C GLY A 32 30.04 39.79 -33.32
N THR A 33 30.20 39.55 -32.03
CA THR A 33 30.53 38.23 -31.45
C THR A 33 29.32 37.51 -30.86
N VAL A 34 28.09 37.85 -31.30
CA VAL A 34 26.84 37.32 -30.74
C VAL A 34 26.78 35.78 -30.78
N PHE A 35 27.45 35.14 -31.74
CA PHE A 35 27.54 33.68 -31.85
C PHE A 35 28.91 33.11 -31.44
N GLY A 36 29.80 33.94 -30.87
CA GLY A 36 31.15 33.59 -30.44
C GLY A 36 32.26 34.30 -31.20
N GLY A 37 33.50 33.90 -30.92
CA GLY A 37 34.73 34.54 -31.42
C GLY A 37 35.31 35.55 -30.42
N ASN A 38 36.49 36.08 -30.75
CA ASN A 38 37.26 36.95 -29.86
C ASN A 38 37.00 38.46 -30.09
N GLY A 39 36.25 38.83 -31.13
CA GLY A 39 35.88 40.22 -31.43
C GLY A 39 37.04 41.13 -31.86
N SER A 40 38.24 40.58 -31.99
CA SER A 40 39.44 41.34 -32.40
C SER A 40 39.98 40.84 -33.74
N THR A 41 40.09 39.53 -33.91
CA THR A 41 40.54 38.91 -35.16
C THR A 41 39.49 38.02 -35.79
N ASN A 42 38.53 37.52 -35.01
CA ASN A 42 37.50 36.62 -35.49
C ASN A 42 36.13 36.79 -34.81
N PHE A 43 35.12 36.31 -35.52
CA PHE A 43 33.77 36.09 -35.03
C PHE A 43 33.29 34.70 -35.49
N MET A 44 32.20 34.21 -34.93
CA MET A 44 31.62 32.92 -35.32
C MET A 44 30.27 33.11 -36.01
N LEU A 45 29.97 32.20 -36.95
CA LEU A 45 28.64 32.09 -37.55
C LEU A 45 27.68 31.35 -36.60
N PRO A 46 26.35 31.45 -36.80
CA PRO A 46 25.40 30.62 -36.08
C PRO A 46 25.67 29.14 -36.33
N ASN A 47 25.48 28.31 -35.31
CA ASN A 47 25.47 26.86 -35.45
C ASN A 47 24.03 26.34 -35.37
N LEU A 48 23.48 25.90 -36.51
CA LEU A 48 22.13 25.36 -36.62
C LEU A 48 22.09 23.83 -36.79
N GLN A 49 23.22 23.14 -36.59
CA GLN A 49 23.25 21.68 -36.63
C GLN A 49 22.41 21.11 -35.47
N GLY A 50 21.43 20.25 -35.79
CA GLY A 50 20.50 19.67 -34.80
C GLY A 50 19.50 20.67 -34.20
N ARG A 51 19.34 21.86 -34.78
CA ARG A 51 18.52 22.94 -34.22
C ARG A 51 17.53 23.50 -35.25
N ALA A 52 16.33 23.82 -34.79
CA ALA A 52 15.37 24.60 -35.56
C ALA A 52 15.54 26.10 -35.25
N PRO A 53 15.60 26.99 -36.26
CA PRO A 53 15.62 28.43 -36.01
C PRO A 53 14.26 28.92 -35.50
N VAL A 54 14.29 29.88 -34.57
CA VAL A 54 13.11 30.58 -34.05
C VAL A 54 13.29 32.09 -34.21
N GLY A 55 12.20 32.80 -34.51
CA GLY A 55 12.21 34.25 -34.59
C GLY A 55 12.49 34.89 -33.23
N THR A 56 13.34 35.90 -33.20
CA THR A 56 13.62 36.67 -31.97
C THR A 56 12.43 37.54 -31.56
N GLY A 57 12.33 37.84 -30.27
CA GLY A 57 11.27 38.68 -29.70
C GLY A 57 10.26 37.88 -28.89
N ARG A 58 9.15 38.55 -28.52
CA ARG A 58 8.11 37.95 -27.69
C ARG A 58 7.10 37.20 -28.57
N ALA A 59 7.03 35.89 -28.40
CA ALA A 59 6.03 35.06 -29.05
C ALA A 59 4.63 35.30 -28.46
N PRO A 60 3.55 34.98 -29.20
CA PRO A 60 2.18 35.05 -28.68
C PRO A 60 1.95 34.24 -27.39
N SER A 61 2.74 33.18 -27.16
CA SER A 61 2.74 32.41 -25.92
C SER A 61 3.28 33.18 -24.70
N GLY A 62 3.81 34.39 -24.90
CA GLY A 62 4.44 35.21 -23.88
C GLY A 62 5.93 34.92 -23.66
N THR A 63 6.47 33.84 -24.24
CA THR A 63 7.90 33.50 -24.19
C THR A 63 8.71 34.52 -24.99
N THR A 64 9.82 35.00 -24.44
CA THR A 64 10.73 35.93 -25.12
C THR A 64 11.98 35.19 -25.58
N TYR A 65 12.25 35.18 -26.88
CA TYR A 65 13.46 34.61 -27.48
C TYR A 65 14.47 35.73 -27.74
N THR A 66 15.53 35.79 -26.94
CA THR A 66 16.64 36.71 -27.18
C THR A 66 17.53 36.18 -28.30
N LEU A 67 18.20 37.09 -29.01
CA LEU A 67 19.10 36.71 -30.09
C LEU A 67 20.22 35.79 -29.55
N ALA A 68 20.55 34.76 -30.33
CA ALA A 68 21.53 33.70 -29.99
C ALA A 68 21.23 32.87 -28.74
N ALA A 69 20.04 33.00 -28.13
CA ALA A 69 19.62 32.08 -27.09
C ALA A 69 19.42 30.67 -27.66
N PHE A 70 19.95 29.68 -26.95
CA PHE A 70 19.65 28.28 -27.17
C PHE A 70 18.45 27.86 -26.31
N GLY A 71 17.57 27.04 -26.86
CA GLY A 71 16.41 26.49 -26.14
C GLY A 71 16.02 25.11 -26.66
N GLY A 72 15.16 24.43 -25.89
CA GLY A 72 14.73 23.06 -26.17
C GLY A 72 15.74 21.99 -25.74
N ALA A 73 15.32 20.74 -25.84
CA ALA A 73 16.14 19.56 -25.62
C ALA A 73 15.92 18.58 -26.79
N GLU A 74 16.99 18.01 -27.32
CA GLU A 74 16.90 16.98 -28.37
C GLU A 74 16.33 15.66 -27.81
N LEU A 75 16.57 15.41 -26.52
CA LEU A 75 16.10 14.23 -25.79
C LEU A 75 15.40 14.67 -24.50
N THR A 76 14.25 14.08 -24.21
CA THR A 76 13.54 14.24 -22.94
C THR A 76 13.51 12.91 -22.21
N THR A 77 13.94 12.89 -20.95
CA THR A 77 13.77 11.73 -20.06
C THR A 77 12.45 11.87 -19.32
N LEU A 78 11.59 10.85 -19.38
CA LEU A 78 10.36 10.80 -18.60
C LEU A 78 10.67 10.39 -17.16
N SER A 79 10.36 11.26 -16.21
CA SER A 79 10.25 10.88 -14.80
C SER A 79 8.80 10.58 -14.43
N VAL A 80 8.58 9.95 -13.25
CA VAL A 80 7.23 9.76 -12.70
C VAL A 80 6.47 11.08 -12.58
N ASN A 81 7.17 12.19 -12.31
CA ASN A 81 6.56 13.53 -12.24
C ASN A 81 6.07 14.05 -13.60
N ASN A 82 6.52 13.47 -14.72
CA ASN A 82 6.08 13.83 -16.06
C ASN A 82 4.93 12.96 -16.57
N MET A 83 4.47 11.98 -15.78
CA MET A 83 3.35 11.13 -16.15
C MET A 83 2.05 11.64 -15.49
N PRO A 84 0.94 11.74 -16.23
CA PRO A 84 -0.38 11.95 -15.62
C PRO A 84 -0.67 10.90 -14.54
N VAL A 85 -1.60 11.22 -13.63
CA VAL A 85 -2.12 10.24 -12.66
C VAL A 85 -2.53 8.98 -13.40
N HIS A 86 -1.95 7.86 -13.00
CA HIS A 86 -2.20 6.53 -13.54
C HIS A 86 -2.29 5.53 -12.39
N ASN A 87 -2.83 4.34 -12.69
CA ASN A 87 -2.95 3.24 -11.74
C ASN A 87 -2.21 2.00 -12.26
N HIS A 88 -1.92 1.08 -11.35
CA HIS A 88 -1.39 -0.23 -11.67
C HIS A 88 -2.36 -1.28 -11.16
N ALA A 89 -2.61 -2.31 -11.96
CA ALA A 89 -3.27 -3.50 -11.47
C ALA A 89 -2.30 -4.22 -10.52
N ALA A 90 -2.62 -4.20 -9.23
CA ALA A 90 -1.93 -5.02 -8.24
C ALA A 90 -2.52 -6.42 -8.26
N SER A 91 -1.67 -7.43 -8.36
CA SER A 91 -2.07 -8.83 -8.18
C SER A 91 -1.62 -9.30 -6.80
N PHE A 92 -2.55 -9.82 -6.02
CA PHE A 92 -2.27 -10.46 -4.74
C PHE A 92 -2.30 -11.97 -4.92
N THR A 93 -1.20 -12.63 -4.58
CA THR A 93 -1.15 -14.10 -4.54
C THR A 93 -1.23 -14.55 -3.09
N PRO A 94 -2.36 -15.11 -2.64
CA PRO A 94 -2.52 -15.56 -1.27
C PRO A 94 -1.70 -16.82 -1.01
N VAL A 95 -1.03 -16.87 0.14
CA VAL A 95 -0.51 -18.12 0.70
C VAL A 95 -1.55 -18.65 1.66
N LEU A 96 -2.14 -19.78 1.30
CA LEU A 96 -3.08 -20.50 2.15
C LEU A 96 -2.29 -21.28 3.20
N GLY A 97 -2.71 -21.14 4.46
CA GLY A 97 -2.16 -21.89 5.58
C GLY A 97 -3.26 -22.31 6.53
N GLN A 98 -2.95 -23.30 7.36
CA GLN A 98 -3.84 -23.71 8.44
C GLN A 98 -3.67 -22.77 9.61
N GLN A 99 -4.76 -22.13 10.02
CA GLN A 99 -4.82 -21.39 11.27
C GLN A 99 -5.58 -22.23 12.30
N ILE A 100 -4.94 -22.46 13.44
CA ILE A 100 -5.56 -23.13 14.58
C ILE A 100 -6.31 -22.08 15.38
N VAL A 101 -7.64 -22.18 15.41
CA VAL A 101 -8.49 -21.34 16.25
C VAL A 101 -8.86 -22.14 17.49
N THR A 102 -8.51 -21.60 18.65
CA THR A 102 -8.90 -22.18 19.93
C THR A 102 -10.26 -21.65 20.32
N ILE A 103 -11.25 -22.53 20.42
CA ILE A 103 -12.55 -22.22 21.02
C ILE A 103 -12.36 -22.39 22.53
N PRO A 104 -12.40 -21.31 23.32
CA PRO A 104 -12.21 -21.41 24.76
C PRO A 104 -13.31 -22.28 25.36
N GLY A 105 -12.92 -23.19 26.24
CA GLY A 105 -13.89 -23.94 27.05
C GLY A 105 -14.63 -22.98 27.99
N THR A 106 -15.90 -23.26 28.24
CA THR A 106 -16.67 -22.51 29.24
C THR A 106 -16.81 -23.32 30.51
N THR A 107 -16.52 -22.69 31.66
CA THR A 107 -16.83 -23.24 32.97
C THR A 107 -18.24 -22.83 33.37
N GLY A 108 -19.13 -23.80 33.59
CA GLY A 108 -20.47 -23.59 34.16
C GLY A 108 -20.61 -24.18 35.56
N ASN A 109 -21.81 -24.16 36.13
CA ASN A 109 -22.25 -25.02 37.23
C ASN A 109 -23.44 -25.85 36.74
N LEU A 110 -23.50 -27.16 37.07
CA LEU A 110 -24.69 -27.98 36.85
C LEU A 110 -25.63 -27.85 38.05
N GLY A 111 -26.83 -27.28 37.85
CA GLY A 111 -27.91 -27.36 38.84
C GLY A 111 -28.64 -28.69 38.71
N VAL A 112 -28.59 -29.54 39.76
CA VAL A 112 -29.37 -30.78 39.84
C VAL A 112 -30.30 -30.69 41.04
N THR A 113 -31.61 -30.86 40.81
CA THR A 113 -32.61 -30.96 41.89
C THR A 113 -32.87 -32.43 42.17
N ALA A 114 -32.55 -32.89 43.39
CA ALA A 114 -32.87 -34.25 43.84
C ALA A 114 -34.04 -34.22 44.83
N SER A 115 -34.99 -35.16 44.71
CA SER A 115 -36.07 -35.35 45.69
C SER A 115 -35.74 -36.58 46.53
N LEU A 116 -35.66 -36.42 47.85
CA LEU A 116 -35.35 -37.53 48.76
C LEU A 116 -36.65 -38.04 49.42
N PRO A 117 -36.92 -39.36 49.39
CA PRO A 117 -38.03 -39.93 50.16
C PRO A 117 -37.71 -39.92 51.65
N VAL A 118 -38.70 -39.67 52.51
CA VAL A 118 -38.53 -39.77 53.96
C VAL A 118 -38.50 -41.24 54.40
N GLY A 119 -37.62 -41.58 55.33
CA GLY A 119 -37.54 -42.91 55.93
C GLY A 119 -37.79 -42.85 57.43
N THR A 120 -38.36 -43.92 57.99
CA THR A 120 -38.71 -44.04 59.42
C THR A 120 -37.53 -44.47 60.31
N GLY A 121 -36.35 -44.71 59.73
CA GLY A 121 -35.14 -45.14 60.44
C GLY A 121 -34.13 -44.01 60.62
N ASN A 122 -33.83 -43.66 61.86
CA ASN A 122 -32.79 -42.68 62.21
C ASN A 122 -31.41 -43.35 62.07
N ALA A 123 -30.65 -43.05 61.02
CA ALA A 123 -29.30 -43.59 60.86
C ALA A 123 -28.27 -42.48 60.60
N GLY A 124 -27.42 -42.25 61.61
CA GLY A 124 -26.13 -41.54 61.50
C GLY A 124 -26.21 -40.02 61.41
N SER A 125 -25.92 -39.33 62.52
CA SER A 125 -25.92 -37.86 62.59
C SER A 125 -24.51 -37.27 62.56
N ALA A 126 -24.38 -36.05 62.01
CA ALA A 126 -23.42 -35.03 62.47
C ALA A 126 -23.86 -33.63 61.97
N SER A 127 -24.88 -32.92 62.48
CA SER A 127 -25.67 -33.02 63.72
C SER A 127 -26.94 -32.16 63.56
N PRO A 128 -28.10 -32.50 64.16
CA PRO A 128 -28.85 -31.45 64.88
C PRO A 128 -29.32 -31.87 66.29
N SER A 129 -29.40 -30.86 67.16
CA SER A 129 -29.83 -30.89 68.57
C SER A 129 -31.27 -31.42 68.78
N ALA A 130 -31.61 -31.69 70.04
CA ALA A 130 -32.73 -32.48 70.54
C ALA A 130 -34.10 -32.30 69.81
N GLY A 131 -34.63 -33.43 69.33
CA GLY A 131 -35.90 -33.65 68.61
C GLY A 131 -35.82 -34.93 67.75
N ASN A 132 -36.95 -35.49 67.28
CA ASN A 132 -36.95 -36.61 66.32
C ASN A 132 -36.79 -36.06 64.89
N ASN A 133 -35.60 -36.19 64.29
CA ASN A 133 -35.29 -35.69 62.95
C ASN A 133 -35.39 -36.82 61.91
N TYR A 134 -36.24 -36.69 60.87
CA TYR A 134 -36.55 -37.76 59.89
C TYR A 134 -35.85 -37.58 58.52
N LEU A 135 -34.53 -37.71 58.48
CA LEU A 135 -33.80 -37.94 57.22
C LEU A 135 -33.40 -39.41 57.15
N ASN A 136 -33.71 -40.10 56.04
CA ASN A 136 -33.09 -41.40 55.79
C ASN A 136 -31.60 -41.15 55.53
N GLY A 137 -30.72 -41.76 56.33
CA GLY A 137 -29.27 -41.58 56.27
C GLY A 137 -28.70 -42.04 54.93
N VAL A 138 -28.73 -41.17 53.92
CA VAL A 138 -28.10 -41.45 52.63
C VAL A 138 -26.67 -40.91 52.67
N SER A 139 -25.74 -41.77 53.08
CA SER A 139 -24.32 -41.65 52.68
C SER A 139 -24.18 -42.22 51.27
N GLY A 140 -24.87 -41.61 50.30
CA GLY A 140 -24.86 -42.05 48.91
C GLY A 140 -23.92 -41.20 48.09
N ASN A 141 -22.95 -41.83 47.43
CA ASN A 141 -22.21 -41.20 46.35
C ASN A 141 -23.16 -40.90 45.18
N VAL A 142 -23.27 -39.64 44.77
CA VAL A 142 -23.92 -39.32 43.50
C VAL A 142 -22.89 -39.55 42.39
N SER A 143 -23.16 -40.54 41.55
CA SER A 143 -22.34 -40.81 40.36
C SER A 143 -22.62 -39.74 39.32
N ILE A 144 -21.60 -38.94 39.00
CA ILE A 144 -21.69 -37.86 37.99
C ILE A 144 -21.52 -38.47 36.58
N ASN A 145 -20.82 -39.60 36.47
CA ASN A 145 -20.70 -40.48 35.30
C ASN A 145 -20.26 -41.88 35.79
N ALA A 146 -20.20 -42.89 34.91
CA ALA A 146 -19.81 -44.28 35.18
C ALA A 146 -18.45 -44.45 35.91
N THR A 147 -17.59 -43.43 35.92
CA THR A 147 -16.21 -43.52 36.45
C THR A 147 -15.92 -42.57 37.63
N THR A 148 -16.82 -41.63 37.96
CA THR A 148 -16.53 -40.62 39.01
C THR A 148 -17.70 -40.45 39.98
N SER A 149 -17.45 -40.82 41.23
CA SER A 149 -18.32 -40.58 42.39
C SER A 149 -17.76 -39.44 43.23
N ARG A 150 -18.59 -38.44 43.59
CA ARG A 150 -18.24 -37.42 44.59
C ARG A 150 -19.21 -37.49 45.77
N THR A 151 -18.72 -37.21 46.96
CA THR A 151 -19.55 -37.03 48.16
C THR A 151 -20.33 -35.73 48.00
N VAL A 152 -21.66 -35.82 47.93
CA VAL A 152 -22.55 -34.65 47.85
C VAL A 152 -23.13 -34.42 49.25
N ALA A 153 -22.93 -33.21 49.79
CA ALA A 153 -23.57 -32.81 51.04
C ALA A 153 -25.02 -32.37 50.76
N PHE A 154 -25.98 -32.99 51.44
CA PHE A 154 -27.39 -32.62 51.36
C PHE A 154 -27.71 -31.62 52.47
N THR A 155 -28.30 -30.46 52.11
CA THR A 155 -28.82 -29.49 53.09
C THR A 155 -30.32 -29.37 52.85
N GLY A 156 -31.14 -29.69 53.85
CA GLY A 156 -32.60 -29.69 53.69
C GLY A 156 -33.32 -29.39 55.00
N PRO A 157 -34.62 -29.04 54.95
CA PRO A 157 -35.40 -28.79 56.15
C PRO A 157 -35.59 -30.09 56.95
N PHE A 158 -35.36 -30.02 58.26
CA PHE A 158 -35.70 -31.07 59.21
C PHE A 158 -37.13 -30.84 59.73
N THR A 159 -37.96 -31.88 59.81
CA THR A 159 -39.26 -31.79 60.50
C THR A 159 -39.16 -32.43 61.87
N SER A 160 -39.80 -31.81 62.87
CA SER A 160 -39.95 -32.36 64.23
C SER A 160 -41.21 -33.21 64.40
N THR A 161 -42.10 -33.19 63.40
CA THR A 161 -43.31 -34.02 63.31
C THR A 161 -43.07 -35.21 62.38
N GLU A 162 -43.63 -36.37 62.76
CA GLU A 162 -43.60 -37.58 61.95
C GLU A 162 -44.27 -37.31 60.59
N PRO A 163 -43.56 -37.49 59.46
CA PRO A 163 -44.16 -37.32 58.14
C PRO A 163 -45.18 -38.42 57.87
N ALA A 164 -46.21 -38.11 57.07
CA ALA A 164 -47.13 -39.13 56.58
C ALA A 164 -46.38 -40.19 55.73
N ALA A 165 -46.84 -41.44 55.76
CA ALA A 165 -46.26 -42.52 54.95
C ALA A 165 -46.21 -42.12 53.46
N GLY A 166 -45.01 -42.19 52.87
CA GLY A 166 -44.77 -41.82 51.47
C GLY A 166 -44.51 -40.33 51.20
N ALA A 167 -44.41 -39.49 52.23
CA ALA A 167 -44.03 -38.08 52.05
C ALA A 167 -42.59 -37.94 51.49
N SER A 168 -42.35 -36.86 50.75
CA SER A 168 -41.00 -36.44 50.34
C SER A 168 -40.74 -35.06 50.89
N LEU A 169 -39.56 -34.86 51.49
CA LEU A 169 -39.10 -33.53 51.87
C LEU A 169 -38.25 -32.96 50.73
N PRO A 170 -38.48 -31.70 50.31
CA PRO A 170 -37.63 -31.06 49.32
C PRO A 170 -36.24 -30.83 49.93
N ALA A 171 -35.23 -31.53 49.44
CA ALA A 171 -33.83 -31.26 49.75
C ALA A 171 -33.19 -30.55 48.57
N THR A 172 -32.34 -29.55 48.83
CA THR A 172 -31.56 -28.92 47.78
C THR A 172 -30.11 -29.38 47.87
N THR A 173 -29.56 -29.82 46.75
CA THR A 173 -28.13 -30.10 46.62
C THR A 173 -27.54 -29.15 45.61
N SER A 174 -26.39 -28.57 45.94
CA SER A 174 -25.55 -27.95 44.92
C SER A 174 -24.41 -28.91 44.59
N VAL A 175 -24.36 -29.38 43.36
CA VAL A 175 -23.17 -30.04 42.83
C VAL A 175 -22.26 -28.95 42.30
N THR A 176 -21.25 -28.56 43.08
CA THR A 176 -20.19 -27.66 42.62
C THR A 176 -19.15 -28.48 41.87
N GLY A 177 -19.30 -28.52 40.56
CA GLY A 177 -18.29 -28.99 39.62
C GLY A 177 -18.35 -28.09 38.40
N THR A 178 -17.19 -27.85 37.79
CA THR A 178 -17.11 -27.15 36.51
C THR A 178 -17.39 -28.17 35.39
N PRO A 179 -18.59 -28.23 34.77
CA PRO A 179 -18.68 -28.67 33.39
C PRO A 179 -17.65 -27.87 32.60
N SER A 180 -16.67 -28.56 32.05
CA SER A 180 -15.88 -27.99 30.97
C SER A 180 -16.46 -28.59 29.70
N THR A 181 -16.96 -27.74 28.81
CA THR A 181 -16.79 -28.06 27.40
C THR A 181 -15.28 -27.98 27.17
N PRO A 182 -14.60 -29.08 26.81
CA PRO A 182 -13.15 -29.03 26.62
C PRO A 182 -12.83 -27.98 25.57
N ALA A 183 -11.79 -27.17 25.83
CA ALA A 183 -11.27 -26.27 24.81
C ALA A 183 -10.99 -27.09 23.56
N SER A 184 -11.56 -26.65 22.44
CA SER A 184 -11.51 -27.40 21.19
C SER A 184 -10.79 -26.57 20.15
N THR A 185 -9.92 -27.22 19.38
CA THR A 185 -9.21 -26.57 18.28
C THR A 185 -9.90 -26.87 16.97
N VAL A 186 -10.26 -25.83 16.23
CA VAL A 186 -10.75 -25.96 14.86
C VAL A 186 -9.65 -25.46 13.92
N THR A 187 -9.33 -26.27 12.92
CA THR A 187 -8.41 -25.87 11.87
C THR A 187 -9.22 -25.24 10.74
N ILE A 188 -8.91 -23.99 10.41
CA ILE A 188 -9.49 -23.31 9.25
C ILE A 188 -8.41 -23.05 8.21
N ASN A 189 -8.77 -23.15 6.93
CA ASN A 189 -7.93 -22.66 5.85
C ASN A 189 -8.05 -21.14 5.82
N ALA A 190 -6.97 -20.44 6.16
CA ALA A 190 -6.92 -18.99 6.17
C ALA A 190 -5.78 -18.49 5.27
N VAL A 191 -5.92 -17.26 4.77
CA VAL A 191 -4.79 -16.56 4.16
C VAL A 191 -3.88 -16.14 5.31
N THR A 192 -2.74 -16.81 5.44
CA THR A 192 -1.78 -16.54 6.53
C THR A 192 -0.67 -15.59 6.09
N ASN A 193 -0.41 -15.52 4.80
CA ASN A 193 0.51 -14.57 4.21
C ASN A 193 0.15 -14.33 2.73
N GLY A 194 0.90 -13.46 2.06
CA GLY A 194 0.82 -13.33 0.62
C GLY A 194 1.77 -12.25 0.12
N SER A 195 2.04 -12.29 -1.18
CA SER A 195 2.84 -11.25 -1.84
C SER A 195 1.94 -10.41 -2.73
N VAL A 196 2.09 -9.09 -2.65
CA VAL A 196 1.54 -8.16 -3.63
C VAL A 196 2.62 -7.87 -4.66
N ALA A 197 2.35 -8.19 -5.92
CA ALA A 197 3.20 -7.78 -7.02
C ALA A 197 2.56 -6.59 -7.74
N VAL A 198 3.32 -5.51 -7.89
CA VAL A 198 2.96 -4.35 -8.72
C VAL A 198 3.81 -4.43 -9.98
N GLY A 199 3.18 -4.71 -11.13
CA GLY A 199 3.89 -4.76 -12.40
C GLY A 199 4.31 -3.36 -12.85
N GLN A 200 5.56 -3.18 -13.28
CA GLN A 200 5.97 -1.95 -13.96
C GLN A 200 5.53 -2.00 -15.43
N ASN A 201 4.69 -1.07 -15.84
CA ASN A 201 4.38 -0.84 -17.24
C ASN A 201 5.20 0.36 -17.73
N GLY A 202 5.84 0.24 -18.91
CA GLY A 202 6.43 1.38 -19.63
C GLY A 202 7.96 1.44 -19.72
N ALA A 203 8.70 0.56 -19.03
CA ALA A 203 10.17 0.39 -19.12
C ALA A 203 11.05 1.67 -19.01
N SER A 204 10.46 2.84 -18.69
CA SER A 204 11.12 4.15 -18.71
C SER A 204 11.91 4.43 -20.01
N SER A 205 11.47 3.90 -21.15
CA SER A 205 12.16 4.13 -22.42
C SER A 205 12.04 5.60 -22.83
N PRO A 206 13.16 6.28 -23.16
CA PRO A 206 13.10 7.64 -23.67
C PRO A 206 12.32 7.66 -24.99
N PHE A 207 11.54 8.73 -25.20
CA PHE A 207 10.84 8.97 -26.46
C PHE A 207 11.38 10.25 -27.10
N SER A 208 11.45 10.26 -28.43
CA SER A 208 11.84 11.46 -29.17
C SER A 208 10.71 12.48 -29.14
N THR A 209 11.02 13.70 -28.71
CA THR A 209 10.12 14.85 -28.82
C THR A 209 10.30 15.59 -30.14
N MET A 210 11.16 15.11 -31.04
CA MET A 210 11.39 15.72 -32.33
C MET A 210 10.20 15.48 -33.25
N GLN A 211 9.54 16.56 -33.64
CA GLN A 211 8.49 16.52 -34.67
C GLN A 211 9.08 16.03 -36.00
N PRO A 212 8.27 15.43 -36.90
CA PRO A 212 8.73 15.11 -38.25
C PRO A 212 9.38 16.32 -38.91
N PHE A 213 10.60 16.15 -39.41
CA PHE A 213 11.39 17.23 -39.97
C PHE A 213 12.03 16.82 -41.29
N LEU A 214 12.27 17.81 -42.15
CA LEU A 214 13.12 17.68 -43.32
C LEU A 214 14.39 18.49 -43.06
N ALA A 215 15.54 17.82 -43.05
CA ALA A 215 16.82 18.49 -42.85
C ALA A 215 17.16 19.34 -44.09
N MET A 216 17.35 20.64 -43.88
CA MET A 216 17.82 21.59 -44.90
C MET A 216 19.04 22.34 -44.38
N SER A 217 19.93 22.73 -45.29
CA SER A 217 21.07 23.56 -44.94
C SER A 217 20.65 25.02 -44.80
N PHE A 218 21.18 25.68 -43.78
CA PHE A 218 21.08 27.13 -43.63
C PHE A 218 22.38 27.77 -44.10
N ILE A 219 22.25 28.87 -44.82
CA ILE A 219 23.38 29.67 -45.29
C ILE A 219 23.20 31.11 -44.86
N ILE A 220 24.32 31.80 -44.68
CA ILE A 220 24.40 33.22 -44.43
C ILE A 220 25.25 33.88 -45.52
N ALA A 221 24.85 35.06 -45.97
CA ALA A 221 25.65 35.85 -46.90
C ALA A 221 26.91 36.33 -46.17
N MET A 222 28.06 36.10 -46.78
CA MET A 222 29.38 36.51 -46.31
C MET A 222 29.77 37.88 -46.88
N ASN A 223 29.30 38.20 -48.09
CA ASN A 223 29.56 39.46 -48.77
C ASN A 223 28.24 40.10 -49.21
N GLY A 224 28.13 41.42 -49.09
CA GLY A 224 26.96 42.17 -49.54
C GLY A 224 26.96 43.61 -49.04
N LEU A 225 26.04 44.43 -49.59
CA LEU A 225 25.67 45.70 -48.98
C LEU A 225 24.77 45.39 -47.79
N TYR A 226 25.33 45.47 -46.59
CA TYR A 226 24.56 45.32 -45.36
C TYR A 226 24.02 46.69 -44.94
N PRO A 227 22.79 46.77 -44.42
CA PRO A 227 22.26 48.01 -43.89
C PRO A 227 23.09 48.48 -42.70
N ASP A 228 23.30 49.79 -42.59
CA ASP A 228 23.94 50.40 -41.43
C ASP A 228 23.10 50.14 -40.19
N ARG A 229 23.77 49.76 -39.09
CA ARG A 229 23.13 49.68 -37.78
C ARG A 229 22.87 51.12 -37.30
N PRO A 230 21.61 51.51 -37.02
CA PRO A 230 21.31 52.80 -36.41
C PRO A 230 21.86 52.92 -34.98
#